data_AF-A0A6G0J026-F1
#
_entry.id   AF-A0A6G0J026-F1
#
_cell.length_a   1.000
_cell.length_b   1.000
_cell.length_c   1.000
_cell.angle_alpha   90.00
_cell.angle_beta   90.00
_cell.angle_gamma   90.00
#
_symmetry.space_group_name_H-M   'P 1'
#
loop_
_entity.id
_entity.type
_entity.pdbx_description
1 polymer ?
#
loop_
_entity_poly.entity_id
_entity_poly.type
_entity_poly.pdbx_seq_one_letter_code
_entity_poly.pdbx_strand_id
1 'polypeptide(L)'
;MCKGKLRSNPVTVMRLFEKRVDALMTDLILSPAQPIGEVEDYFYRVEFQARGSPHIHLLVWIKDAPEFEDLQDDSIVIKFIDQYITCQMPDPNADPELHKIVSEVQVHSRNHSKSCKKGNVMCRFGFPKLPMDKTILTYPTPDDDDDDDNDNDQQQSAQKNRHKGKKGKRKSRALRLRQNEAKDKLQTLRNYISDPNVSFNNLSELLEKCNLTYEEYQKHVTNLTMSNVIVLKRHPKDCWVNGYNPDLLRAWNANMDIQFVLAEYSCLMYMISYEFLNDVIRDVKKTNVNEKDEMKQIMQAYAKHREVSAQEAGARTCSLPLKKCSRNVVFIQTDDNALKMNLPMSRLKDVSPESEQVWMSGLPEKYAERPRTPEYEGLCLAEFASRYRTVYGQQSKGKNAVPLLNDKGYVQKRTVGKPAIIRFPRFSEEKDPERFYGRLLKLYLPHKSNDDLKSGEFPTYEQFYKCGRKWGREVRPLVDVMKKKYEGQGKLIEKALEKIRQEGLVVNAWNTFAPEVEVDRLECISQREEINPSDEDEMDNVPDFAVDRSSSIAVPAIEAPI
;
A
#
# COMPACT_ATOMS: atom_id res chain seq x y z
N MET A 1 6.73 -7.55 -30.21
CA MET A 1 7.01 -6.11 -30.41
C MET A 1 8.53 -5.88 -30.46
N CYS A 2 9.05 -5.14 -31.46
CA CYS A 2 10.48 -4.89 -31.66
C CYS A 2 11.12 -4.11 -30.50
N LYS A 3 11.96 -4.76 -29.68
CA LYS A 3 12.64 -4.16 -28.50
C LYS A 3 13.37 -2.83 -28.79
N GLY A 4 13.85 -2.60 -30.02
CA GLY A 4 14.52 -1.36 -30.42
C GLY A 4 13.60 -0.13 -30.58
N LYS A 5 12.32 -0.32 -30.91
CA LYS A 5 11.37 0.81 -31.08
C LYS A 5 10.85 1.36 -29.74
N LEU A 6 10.77 0.50 -28.72
CA LEU A 6 10.30 0.89 -27.38
C LEU A 6 11.30 1.78 -26.64
N ARG A 7 12.60 1.49 -26.77
CA ARG A 7 13.68 2.28 -26.15
C ARG A 7 13.91 3.63 -26.82
N SER A 8 13.66 3.72 -28.13
CA SER A 8 13.85 4.95 -28.91
C SER A 8 12.68 5.95 -28.78
N ASN A 9 11.52 5.52 -28.26
CA ASN A 9 10.33 6.37 -28.17
C ASN A 9 9.65 6.28 -26.77
N PRO A 10 10.38 6.54 -25.67
CA PRO A 10 9.89 6.30 -24.31
C PRO A 10 8.62 7.10 -23.98
N VAL A 11 8.51 8.35 -24.46
CA VAL A 11 7.34 9.21 -24.23
C VAL A 11 6.08 8.64 -24.90
N THR A 12 6.19 8.23 -26.17
CA THR A 12 5.07 7.64 -26.91
C THR A 12 4.61 6.33 -26.28
N VAL A 13 5.55 5.48 -25.87
CA VAL A 13 5.24 4.23 -25.18
C VAL A 13 4.50 4.49 -23.87
N MET A 14 4.96 5.46 -23.07
CA MET A 14 4.27 5.79 -21.82
C MET A 14 2.87 6.34 -22.02
N ARG A 15 2.64 7.17 -23.05
CA ARG A 15 1.29 7.63 -23.38
C ARG A 15 0.38 6.49 -23.84
N LEU A 16 0.90 5.55 -24.61
CA LEU A 16 0.14 4.36 -25.02
C LEU A 16 -0.18 3.47 -23.82
N PHE A 17 0.78 3.28 -22.91
CA PHE A 17 0.56 2.55 -21.67
C PHE A 17 -0.54 3.21 -20.83
N GLU A 18 -0.45 4.53 -20.58
CA GLU A 18 -1.46 5.27 -19.82
C GLU A 18 -2.86 5.13 -20.43
N LYS A 19 -3.00 5.30 -21.75
CA LYS A 19 -4.28 5.08 -22.45
C LYS A 19 -4.80 3.65 -22.28
N ARG A 20 -3.90 2.66 -22.30
CA ARG A 20 -4.28 1.26 -22.12
C ARG A 20 -4.71 0.96 -20.69
N VAL A 21 -4.06 1.57 -19.69
CA VAL A 21 -4.48 1.51 -18.28
C VAL A 21 -5.86 2.13 -18.12
N ASP A 22 -6.09 3.29 -18.72
CA ASP A 22 -7.36 3.99 -18.64
C ASP A 22 -8.48 3.15 -19.25
N ALA A 23 -8.28 2.59 -20.44
CA ALA A 23 -9.25 1.68 -21.06
C ALA A 23 -9.49 0.40 -20.23
N LEU A 24 -8.43 -0.22 -19.67
CA LEU A 24 -8.58 -1.38 -18.78
C LEU A 24 -9.46 -1.03 -17.56
N MET A 25 -9.26 0.14 -16.99
CA MET A 25 -10.04 0.60 -15.83
C MET A 25 -11.47 0.97 -16.22
N THR A 26 -11.68 1.84 -17.20
CA THR A 26 -13.00 2.40 -17.51
C THR A 26 -13.89 1.46 -18.28
N ASP A 27 -13.31 0.71 -19.23
CA ASP A 27 -14.09 -0.03 -20.22
C ASP A 27 -14.25 -1.51 -19.82
N LEU A 28 -13.46 -2.00 -18.87
CA LEU A 28 -13.51 -3.39 -18.39
C LEU A 28 -13.75 -3.48 -16.88
N ILE A 29 -12.78 -3.06 -16.05
CA ILE A 29 -12.84 -3.28 -14.59
C ILE A 29 -14.01 -2.54 -13.93
N LEU A 30 -14.25 -1.28 -14.31
CA LEU A 30 -15.35 -0.45 -13.78
C LEU A 30 -16.62 -0.54 -14.64
N SER A 31 -16.64 -1.45 -15.61
CA SER A 31 -17.78 -1.61 -16.50
C SER A 31 -18.96 -2.30 -15.80
N PRO A 32 -20.20 -2.13 -16.29
CA PRO A 32 -21.37 -2.85 -15.80
C PRO A 32 -21.28 -4.37 -15.97
N ALA A 33 -20.31 -4.90 -16.73
CA ALA A 33 -20.11 -6.34 -16.92
C ALA A 33 -19.49 -7.01 -15.68
N GLN A 34 -18.87 -6.25 -14.77
CA GLN A 34 -18.37 -6.74 -13.49
C GLN A 34 -17.47 -7.99 -13.60
N PRO A 35 -16.40 -7.98 -14.44
CA PRO A 35 -15.58 -9.17 -14.73
C PRO A 35 -14.82 -9.72 -13.51
N ILE A 36 -14.75 -8.93 -12.44
CA ILE A 36 -14.18 -9.31 -11.13
C ILE A 36 -15.16 -9.02 -9.98
N GLY A 37 -16.44 -8.82 -10.28
CA GLY A 37 -17.48 -8.33 -9.35
C GLY A 37 -17.70 -6.82 -9.40
N GLU A 38 -18.71 -6.33 -8.66
CA GLU A 38 -19.04 -4.90 -8.57
C GLU A 38 -17.94 -4.16 -7.80
N VAL A 39 -17.18 -3.31 -8.51
CA VAL A 39 -16.09 -2.55 -7.89
C VAL A 39 -16.64 -1.44 -7.00
N GLU A 40 -16.37 -1.55 -5.71
CA GLU A 40 -16.74 -0.55 -4.72
C GLU A 40 -15.68 0.56 -4.64
N ASP A 41 -14.40 0.22 -4.51
CA ASP A 41 -13.29 1.16 -4.42
C ASP A 41 -12.07 0.60 -5.17
N TYR A 42 -11.15 1.48 -5.57
CA TYR A 42 -9.89 1.05 -6.17
C TYR A 42 -8.76 2.02 -5.88
N PHE A 43 -7.54 1.50 -5.93
CA PHE A 43 -6.32 2.27 -5.93
C PHE A 43 -5.33 1.60 -6.86
N TYR A 44 -4.70 2.36 -7.75
CA TYR A 44 -3.52 1.87 -8.43
C TYR A 44 -2.39 2.88 -8.46
N ARG A 45 -1.19 2.32 -8.57
CA ARG A 45 0.05 3.06 -8.78
C ARG A 45 0.79 2.46 -9.96
N VAL A 46 1.31 3.34 -10.80
CA VAL A 46 2.29 2.99 -11.83
C VAL A 46 3.66 2.96 -11.16
N GLU A 47 4.29 1.80 -11.22
CA GLU A 47 5.64 1.58 -10.72
C GLU A 47 6.58 1.31 -11.89
N PHE A 48 7.77 1.88 -11.82
CA PHE A 48 8.82 1.63 -12.79
C PHE A 48 9.82 0.74 -12.09
N GLN A 49 9.75 -0.54 -12.40
CA GLN A 49 10.80 -1.45 -11.97
C GLN A 49 12.05 -1.12 -12.79
N ALA A 50 13.23 -1.33 -12.23
CA ALA A 50 14.49 -0.86 -12.81
C ALA A 50 14.87 -1.55 -14.14
N ARG A 51 14.06 -2.52 -14.60
CA ARG A 51 14.04 -3.06 -15.98
C ARG A 51 13.38 -2.15 -17.03
N GLY A 52 12.81 -1.02 -16.61
CA GLY A 52 12.46 0.11 -17.46
C GLY A 52 11.12 0.05 -18.18
N SER A 53 10.25 -0.93 -17.90
CA SER A 53 8.84 -0.92 -18.32
C SER A 53 7.92 -0.61 -17.13
N PRO A 54 6.78 0.08 -17.33
CA PRO A 54 5.84 0.38 -16.26
C PRO A 54 5.00 -0.84 -15.88
N HIS A 55 4.71 -0.97 -14.60
CA HIS A 55 3.83 -1.97 -14.00
C HIS A 55 2.71 -1.28 -13.25
N ILE A 56 1.56 -1.94 -13.15
CA ILE A 56 0.42 -1.45 -12.36
C ILE A 56 0.32 -2.30 -11.10
N HIS A 57 0.46 -1.67 -9.94
CA HIS A 57 0.01 -2.25 -8.70
C HIS A 57 -1.42 -1.77 -8.46
N LEU A 58 -2.40 -2.65 -8.65
CA LEU A 58 -3.84 -2.36 -8.52
C LEU A 58 -4.42 -3.10 -7.32
N LEU A 59 -5.15 -2.35 -6.49
CA LEU A 59 -6.00 -2.85 -5.41
C LEU A 59 -7.45 -2.52 -5.76
N VAL A 60 -8.33 -3.51 -5.65
CA VAL A 60 -9.76 -3.40 -5.94
C VAL A 60 -10.55 -3.94 -4.75
N TRP A 61 -11.50 -3.17 -4.27
CA TRP A 61 -12.49 -3.60 -3.29
C TRP A 61 -13.75 -3.97 -4.05
N ILE A 62 -14.18 -5.22 -3.90
CA ILE A 62 -15.38 -5.76 -4.52
C ILE A 62 -16.51 -5.75 -3.50
N LYS A 63 -17.65 -5.22 -3.90
CA LYS A 63 -18.85 -5.16 -3.07
C LYS A 63 -19.34 -6.58 -2.75
N ASP A 64 -19.77 -6.78 -1.50
CA ASP A 64 -20.27 -8.06 -0.99
C ASP A 64 -19.26 -9.23 -1.11
N ALA A 65 -17.97 -8.92 -1.28
CA ALA A 65 -16.92 -9.94 -1.25
C ALA A 65 -16.81 -10.54 0.15
N PRO A 66 -16.56 -11.86 0.27
CA PRO A 66 -16.51 -12.54 1.55
C PRO A 66 -15.33 -12.08 2.42
N GLU A 67 -15.59 -11.69 3.67
CA GLU A 67 -14.54 -11.33 4.64
C GLU A 67 -13.98 -12.59 5.31
N PHE A 68 -12.71 -12.89 5.06
CA PHE A 68 -12.09 -14.14 5.51
C PHE A 68 -12.07 -14.31 7.04
N GLU A 69 -11.89 -13.23 7.82
CA GLU A 69 -11.77 -13.33 9.29
C GLU A 69 -13.10 -13.68 10.00
N ASP A 70 -14.25 -13.47 9.35
CA ASP A 70 -15.58 -13.59 9.95
C ASP A 70 -16.38 -14.81 9.46
N LEU A 71 -15.76 -15.72 8.70
CA LEU A 71 -16.45 -16.85 8.09
C LEU A 71 -16.34 -18.14 8.91
N GLN A 72 -17.47 -18.84 8.99
CA GLN A 72 -17.55 -20.21 9.53
C GLN A 72 -17.27 -21.28 8.45
N ASP A 73 -17.32 -20.91 7.17
CA ASP A 73 -17.16 -21.83 6.04
C ASP A 73 -16.28 -21.25 4.91
N ASP A 74 -15.09 -21.85 4.77
CA ASP A 74 -14.11 -21.60 3.72
C ASP A 74 -14.67 -21.75 2.32
N SER A 75 -15.71 -22.57 2.13
CA SER A 75 -16.29 -22.85 0.81
C SER A 75 -16.83 -21.58 0.14
N ILE A 76 -17.24 -20.58 0.93
CA ILE A 76 -17.76 -19.31 0.42
C ILE A 76 -16.63 -18.51 -0.24
N VAL A 77 -15.49 -18.35 0.45
CA VAL A 77 -14.30 -17.66 -0.08
C VAL A 77 -13.72 -18.42 -1.27
N ILE A 78 -13.62 -19.74 -1.17
CA ILE A 78 -13.07 -20.57 -2.24
C ILE A 78 -13.91 -20.45 -3.52
N LYS A 79 -15.25 -20.53 -3.43
CA LYS A 79 -16.13 -20.33 -4.59
C LYS A 79 -15.99 -18.95 -5.20
N PHE A 80 -15.86 -17.91 -4.37
CA PHE A 80 -15.63 -16.56 -4.85
C PHE A 80 -14.29 -16.43 -5.60
N ILE A 81 -13.22 -17.02 -5.06
CA ILE A 81 -11.90 -17.04 -5.71
C ILE A 81 -11.98 -17.77 -7.06
N ASP A 82 -12.50 -19.00 -7.07
CA ASP A 82 -12.57 -19.85 -8.26
C ASP A 82 -13.47 -19.26 -9.36
N GLN A 83 -14.40 -18.37 -9.00
CA GLN A 83 -15.22 -17.62 -9.96
C GLN A 83 -14.39 -16.64 -10.80
N TYR A 84 -13.37 -16.01 -10.21
CA TYR A 84 -12.66 -14.90 -10.86
C TYR A 84 -11.19 -15.18 -11.16
N ILE A 85 -10.58 -16.18 -10.52
CA ILE A 85 -9.15 -16.47 -10.59
C ILE A 85 -8.95 -17.92 -10.97
N THR A 86 -8.16 -18.15 -12.00
CA THR A 86 -7.71 -19.48 -12.41
C THR A 86 -6.22 -19.48 -12.68
N CYS A 87 -5.62 -20.66 -12.71
CA CYS A 87 -4.26 -20.86 -13.19
C CYS A 87 -4.20 -22.00 -14.22
N GLN A 88 -5.35 -22.40 -14.78
CA GLN A 88 -5.42 -23.48 -15.75
C GLN A 88 -4.90 -23.01 -17.11
N MET A 89 -4.18 -23.88 -17.81
CA MET A 89 -3.94 -23.73 -19.24
C MET A 89 -5.25 -24.08 -19.99
N PRO A 90 -5.85 -23.15 -20.75
CA PRO A 90 -7.05 -23.42 -21.54
C PRO A 90 -6.82 -24.54 -22.56
N ASP A 91 -7.88 -25.23 -22.95
CA ASP A 91 -7.78 -26.24 -24.01
C ASP A 91 -7.51 -25.54 -25.36
N PRO A 92 -6.48 -25.96 -26.11
CA PRO A 92 -6.10 -25.30 -27.37
C PRO A 92 -7.15 -25.42 -28.48
N ASN A 93 -8.10 -26.36 -28.38
CA ASN A 93 -9.19 -26.51 -29.35
C ASN A 93 -10.46 -25.80 -28.89
N ALA A 94 -10.76 -25.79 -27.59
CA ALA A 94 -11.95 -25.12 -27.07
C ALA A 94 -11.79 -23.60 -26.97
N ASP A 95 -10.60 -23.12 -26.61
CA ASP A 95 -10.28 -21.69 -26.49
C ASP A 95 -8.83 -21.41 -26.98
N PRO A 96 -8.62 -21.45 -28.31
CA PRO A 96 -7.29 -21.26 -28.90
C PRO A 96 -6.71 -19.86 -28.61
N GLU A 97 -7.56 -18.84 -28.49
CA GLU A 97 -7.12 -17.47 -28.23
C GLU A 97 -6.54 -17.34 -26.83
N LEU A 98 -7.30 -17.73 -25.79
CA LEU A 98 -6.82 -17.64 -24.42
C LEU A 98 -5.66 -18.60 -24.19
N HIS A 99 -5.68 -19.80 -24.79
CA HIS A 99 -4.56 -20.74 -24.71
C HIS A 99 -3.25 -20.09 -25.20
N LYS A 100 -3.31 -19.40 -26.35
CA LYS A 100 -2.16 -18.67 -26.89
C LYS A 100 -1.69 -17.57 -25.94
N ILE A 101 -2.61 -16.73 -25.44
CA ILE A 101 -2.26 -15.63 -24.54
C ILE A 101 -1.62 -16.17 -23.25
N VAL A 102 -2.23 -17.16 -22.61
CA VAL A 102 -1.71 -17.77 -21.37
C VAL A 102 -0.31 -18.35 -21.61
N SER A 103 -0.11 -19.05 -22.73
CA SER A 103 1.17 -19.63 -23.11
C SER A 103 2.27 -18.57 -23.36
N GLU A 104 1.91 -17.41 -23.90
CA GLU A 104 2.86 -16.34 -24.24
C GLU A 104 3.24 -15.46 -23.04
N VAL A 105 2.27 -15.12 -22.18
CA VAL A 105 2.47 -14.08 -21.15
C VAL A 105 2.26 -14.52 -19.71
N GLN A 106 1.69 -15.71 -19.47
CA GLN A 106 1.26 -16.14 -18.14
C GLN A 106 2.01 -17.37 -17.60
N VAL A 107 2.83 -18.02 -18.43
CA VAL A 107 3.71 -19.13 -18.03
C VAL A 107 5.05 -18.62 -17.52
N HIS A 108 5.40 -18.99 -16.29
CA HIS A 108 6.71 -18.71 -15.72
C HIS A 108 7.81 -19.50 -16.45
N SER A 109 8.91 -18.82 -16.76
CA SER A 109 10.06 -19.44 -17.43
C SER A 109 10.68 -20.56 -16.59
N ARG A 110 10.84 -21.74 -17.20
CA ARG A 110 11.64 -22.85 -16.63
C ARG A 110 13.13 -22.52 -16.56
N ASN A 111 13.59 -21.61 -17.40
CA ASN A 111 14.94 -21.07 -17.37
C ASN A 111 14.97 -19.93 -16.34
N HIS A 112 15.12 -20.28 -15.07
CA HIS A 112 15.19 -19.32 -13.97
C HIS A 112 16.35 -18.34 -14.14
N SER A 113 16.01 -17.07 -14.40
CA SER A 113 16.93 -15.94 -14.44
C SER A 113 17.60 -15.68 -13.09
N LYS A 114 18.63 -14.83 -13.05
CA LYS A 114 19.28 -14.39 -11.80
C LYS A 114 18.27 -13.78 -10.83
N SER A 115 17.34 -12.96 -11.31
CA SER A 115 16.23 -12.43 -10.50
C SER A 115 15.36 -13.50 -9.88
N CYS A 116 15.12 -14.60 -10.60
CA CYS A 116 14.26 -15.67 -10.13
C CYS A 116 14.90 -16.46 -8.97
N LYS A 117 16.21 -16.39 -8.79
CA LYS A 117 16.96 -17.09 -7.73
C LYS A 117 17.22 -16.12 -6.57
N LYS A 118 16.97 -16.54 -5.33
CA LYS A 118 17.31 -15.75 -4.13
C LYS A 118 17.98 -16.64 -3.09
N GLY A 119 19.25 -16.35 -2.80
CA GLY A 119 20.08 -17.20 -1.94
C GLY A 119 20.10 -18.65 -2.43
N ASN A 120 19.80 -19.60 -1.55
CA ASN A 120 19.74 -21.04 -1.87
C ASN A 120 18.39 -21.49 -2.44
N VAL A 121 17.46 -20.58 -2.78
CA VAL A 121 16.14 -20.93 -3.31
C VAL A 121 16.15 -20.91 -4.83
N MET A 122 15.79 -22.03 -5.46
CA MET A 122 15.75 -22.22 -6.91
C MET A 122 14.83 -21.22 -7.63
N CYS A 123 13.64 -20.99 -7.06
CA CYS A 123 12.69 -19.99 -7.52
C CYS A 123 12.08 -19.26 -6.33
N ARG A 124 12.36 -17.96 -6.19
CA ARG A 124 11.80 -17.13 -5.11
C ARG A 124 10.28 -16.95 -5.16
N PHE A 125 9.67 -17.22 -6.31
CA PHE A 125 8.22 -17.17 -6.54
C PHE A 125 7.56 -18.51 -6.20
N GLY A 126 8.35 -19.53 -5.86
CA GLY A 126 7.87 -20.85 -5.55
C GLY A 126 7.40 -21.64 -6.77
N PHE A 127 7.88 -21.33 -7.97
CA PHE A 127 7.67 -22.18 -9.14
C PHE A 127 8.64 -23.39 -9.14
N PRO A 128 8.19 -24.56 -9.62
CA PRO A 128 6.81 -24.87 -9.96
C PRO A 128 5.89 -24.88 -8.72
N LYS A 129 4.68 -24.36 -8.89
CA LYS A 129 3.63 -24.38 -7.86
C LYS A 129 3.15 -25.81 -7.66
N LEU A 130 2.68 -26.12 -6.45
CA LEU A 130 2.19 -27.46 -6.13
C LEU A 130 0.80 -27.69 -6.75
N PRO A 131 0.55 -28.82 -7.41
CA PRO A 131 -0.75 -29.16 -7.99
C PRO A 131 -1.79 -29.47 -6.90
N MET A 132 -3.05 -29.10 -7.11
CA MET A 132 -4.16 -29.35 -6.19
C MET A 132 -5.46 -29.58 -6.98
N ASP A 133 -6.25 -30.59 -6.62
CA ASP A 133 -7.51 -30.89 -7.33
C ASP A 133 -8.61 -29.85 -7.08
N LYS A 134 -8.53 -29.13 -5.97
CA LYS A 134 -9.42 -28.04 -5.57
C LYS A 134 -8.64 -26.94 -4.90
N THR A 135 -9.16 -25.71 -4.97
CA THR A 135 -8.60 -24.59 -4.21
C THR A 135 -8.80 -24.85 -2.73
N ILE A 136 -7.75 -24.66 -1.92
CA ILE A 136 -7.79 -24.83 -0.47
C ILE A 136 -7.22 -23.59 0.23
N LEU A 137 -7.66 -23.40 1.47
CA LEU A 137 -7.08 -22.47 2.42
C LEU A 137 -6.26 -23.28 3.42
N THR A 138 -5.00 -22.92 3.59
CA THR A 138 -4.16 -23.49 4.64
C THR A 138 -4.18 -22.58 5.86
N TYR A 139 -4.04 -23.16 7.04
CA TYR A 139 -3.98 -22.43 8.31
C TYR A 139 -2.67 -22.73 9.00
N PRO A 140 -2.13 -21.80 9.82
CA PRO A 140 -1.08 -22.14 10.75
C PRO A 140 -1.58 -23.28 11.65
N THR A 141 -0.88 -24.41 11.64
CA THR A 141 -1.14 -25.47 12.63
C THR A 141 -0.93 -24.87 14.03
N PRO A 142 -1.88 -25.05 14.97
CA PRO A 142 -1.68 -24.70 16.36
C PRO A 142 -0.34 -25.28 16.84
N ASP A 143 0.40 -24.50 17.63
CA ASP A 143 1.61 -25.01 18.27
C ASP A 143 1.20 -26.19 19.17
N ASP A 144 1.74 -27.39 18.92
CA ASP A 144 1.71 -28.49 19.88
C ASP A 144 2.62 -28.12 21.08
N ASP A 145 2.16 -27.17 21.89
CA ASP A 145 2.71 -26.83 23.20
C ASP A 145 1.70 -27.34 24.23
N ASP A 146 1.76 -28.61 24.64
CA ASP A 146 1.26 -29.02 25.98
C ASP A 146 1.84 -30.33 26.55
N ASP A 147 2.52 -31.21 25.79
CA ASP A 147 2.93 -32.53 26.34
C ASP A 147 4.44 -32.83 26.30
N ASP A 148 5.28 -32.02 26.96
CA ASP A 148 6.59 -32.54 27.43
C ASP A 148 7.22 -31.67 28.54
N ASP A 149 6.52 -31.53 29.66
CA ASP A 149 7.08 -31.09 30.95
C ASP A 149 7.59 -32.31 31.75
N ASN A 150 8.37 -33.19 31.11
CA ASN A 150 8.95 -34.33 31.79
C ASN A 150 10.35 -34.68 31.28
N ASP A 151 11.29 -33.74 31.48
CA ASP A 151 12.70 -34.14 31.60
C ASP A 151 13.33 -33.50 32.84
N ASN A 152 13.54 -34.39 33.81
CA ASN A 152 14.34 -34.24 35.01
C ASN A 152 15.77 -33.88 34.62
N ASP A 153 16.22 -32.66 34.93
CA ASP A 153 17.64 -32.42 35.14
C ASP A 153 17.85 -31.42 36.28
N GLN A 154 18.20 -32.00 37.42
CA GLN A 154 18.74 -31.30 38.58
C GLN A 154 20.13 -30.76 38.21
N GLN A 155 20.35 -29.44 38.33
CA GLN A 155 21.30 -28.86 39.31
C GLN A 155 21.60 -27.36 39.03
N GLN A 156 21.38 -26.58 40.10
CA GLN A 156 22.15 -25.44 40.60
C GLN A 156 22.15 -24.08 39.85
N SER A 157 21.28 -23.19 40.38
CA SER A 157 21.53 -21.81 40.82
C SER A 157 22.46 -20.87 40.00
N ALA A 158 21.88 -19.81 39.40
CA ALA A 158 22.10 -18.41 39.79
C ALA A 158 21.39 -17.40 38.86
N GLN A 159 20.78 -16.39 39.50
CA GLN A 159 20.37 -15.07 39.01
C GLN A 159 19.31 -14.91 37.90
N LYS A 160 18.13 -14.48 38.37
CA LYS A 160 17.00 -13.90 37.65
C LYS A 160 17.40 -12.63 36.88
N ASN A 161 17.33 -12.68 35.55
CA ASN A 161 16.76 -11.64 34.67
C ASN A 161 17.00 -12.00 33.20
N ARG A 162 16.14 -12.87 32.64
CA ARG A 162 16.07 -13.15 31.18
C ARG A 162 14.88 -14.06 30.83
N HIS A 163 13.66 -13.61 31.07
CA HIS A 163 12.46 -14.35 30.65
C HIS A 163 11.54 -13.47 29.82
N LYS A 164 11.90 -13.27 28.54
CA LYS A 164 10.96 -12.86 27.47
C LYS A 164 11.43 -13.19 26.03
N GLY A 165 12.56 -13.90 25.85
CA GLY A 165 13.14 -14.21 24.53
C GLY A 165 13.35 -15.69 24.18
N LYS A 166 12.98 -16.63 25.07
CA LYS A 166 13.22 -18.08 24.85
C LYS A 166 12.04 -18.83 24.24
N LYS A 167 10.77 -18.45 24.53
CA LYS A 167 9.58 -19.11 23.95
C LYS A 167 9.49 -18.96 22.41
N GLY A 168 9.78 -17.78 21.86
CA GLY A 168 9.76 -17.56 20.40
C GLY A 168 10.83 -18.33 19.60
N LYS A 169 11.99 -18.65 20.21
CA LYS A 169 13.06 -19.42 19.54
C LYS A 169 12.77 -20.92 19.45
N ARG A 170 12.08 -21.50 20.44
CA ARG A 170 11.69 -22.93 20.44
C ARG A 170 10.52 -23.20 19.48
N LYS A 171 9.48 -22.35 19.46
CA LYS A 171 8.36 -22.40 18.50
C LYS A 171 8.83 -22.43 17.04
N SER A 172 9.89 -21.66 16.73
CA SER A 172 10.51 -21.66 15.40
C SER A 172 11.19 -22.98 15.00
N ARG A 173 11.57 -23.87 15.92
CA ARG A 173 12.33 -25.09 15.59
C ARG A 173 11.43 -26.24 15.14
N ALA A 174 10.34 -26.50 15.86
CA ALA A 174 9.39 -27.55 15.50
C ALA A 174 8.74 -27.27 14.14
N LEU A 175 8.33 -26.01 13.90
CA LEU A 175 7.82 -25.58 12.60
C LEU A 175 8.84 -25.79 11.47
N ARG A 176 10.11 -25.42 11.69
CA ARG A 176 11.19 -25.66 10.70
C ARG A 176 11.41 -27.14 10.43
N LEU A 177 11.31 -27.99 11.45
CA LEU A 177 11.45 -29.44 11.30
C LEU A 177 10.31 -30.00 10.43
N ARG A 178 9.05 -29.65 10.73
CA ARG A 178 7.88 -30.03 9.92
C ARG A 178 8.00 -29.55 8.47
N GLN A 179 8.49 -28.32 8.26
CA GLN A 179 8.71 -27.77 6.92
C GLN A 179 9.82 -28.49 6.16
N ASN A 180 10.92 -28.86 6.83
CA ASN A 180 12.00 -29.59 6.20
C ASN A 180 11.54 -30.99 5.81
N GLU A 181 10.84 -31.70 6.71
CA GLU A 181 10.25 -33.00 6.42
C GLU A 181 9.27 -32.92 5.23
N ALA A 182 8.39 -31.92 5.21
CA ALA A 182 7.47 -31.71 4.10
C ALA A 182 8.22 -31.41 2.79
N LYS A 183 9.31 -30.64 2.82
CA LYS A 183 10.15 -30.38 1.62
C LYS A 183 10.78 -31.66 1.11
N ASP A 184 11.35 -32.47 1.99
CA ASP A 184 12.04 -33.71 1.64
C ASP A 184 11.05 -34.71 1.03
N LYS A 185 9.87 -34.89 1.65
CA LYS A 185 8.81 -35.77 1.15
C LYS A 185 8.23 -35.32 -0.20
N LEU A 186 8.18 -34.00 -0.44
CA LEU A 186 7.69 -33.43 -1.70
C LEU A 186 8.78 -33.28 -2.77
N GLN A 187 10.04 -33.63 -2.49
CA GLN A 187 11.14 -33.39 -3.42
C GLN A 187 10.99 -34.20 -4.71
N THR A 188 10.60 -35.48 -4.61
CA THR A 188 10.35 -36.34 -5.78
C THR A 188 9.24 -35.76 -6.67
N LEU A 189 8.15 -35.31 -6.04
CA LEU A 189 7.04 -34.66 -6.75
C LEU A 189 7.51 -33.37 -7.45
N ARG A 190 8.30 -32.54 -6.75
CA ARG A 190 8.87 -31.31 -7.32
C ARG A 190 9.77 -31.58 -8.52
N ASN A 191 10.55 -32.65 -8.49
CA ASN A 191 11.40 -33.05 -9.60
C ASN A 191 10.54 -33.40 -10.83
N TYR A 192 9.48 -34.19 -10.65
CA TYR A 192 8.57 -34.57 -11.73
C TYR A 192 7.86 -33.37 -12.38
N ILE A 193 7.31 -32.44 -11.60
CA ILE A 193 6.63 -31.26 -12.16
C ILE A 193 7.59 -30.21 -12.74
N SER A 194 8.90 -30.35 -12.46
CA SER A 194 9.95 -29.50 -13.04
C SER A 194 10.46 -30.03 -14.37
N ASP A 195 10.36 -31.34 -14.62
CA ASP A 195 10.84 -31.97 -15.84
C ASP A 195 9.91 -31.66 -17.02
N PRO A 196 10.38 -30.98 -18.09
CA PRO A 196 9.55 -30.68 -19.25
C PRO A 196 9.19 -31.92 -20.08
N ASN A 197 9.89 -33.03 -19.91
CA ASN A 197 9.66 -34.28 -20.66
C ASN A 197 8.60 -35.17 -20.01
N VAL A 198 8.18 -34.83 -18.79
CA VAL A 198 7.18 -35.58 -18.04
C VAL A 198 5.93 -34.70 -17.87
N SER A 199 4.77 -35.29 -18.12
CA SER A 199 3.48 -34.63 -17.92
C SER A 199 2.49 -35.61 -17.33
N PHE A 200 1.63 -35.12 -16.44
CA PHE A 200 0.60 -35.91 -15.78
C PHE A 200 -0.76 -35.25 -16.02
N ASN A 201 -1.78 -36.06 -16.29
CA ASN A 201 -3.11 -35.54 -16.59
C ASN A 201 -3.85 -35.11 -15.33
N ASN A 202 -3.62 -35.81 -14.21
CA ASN A 202 -4.28 -35.56 -12.93
C ASN A 202 -3.32 -35.76 -11.75
N LEU A 203 -3.71 -35.27 -10.58
CA LEU A 203 -2.89 -35.34 -9.38
C LEU A 203 -2.71 -36.79 -8.89
N SER A 204 -3.74 -37.63 -8.96
CA SER A 204 -3.69 -39.01 -8.50
C SER A 204 -2.57 -39.81 -9.18
N GLU A 205 -2.40 -39.69 -10.50
CA GLU A 205 -1.33 -40.33 -11.27
C GLU A 205 0.06 -39.88 -10.81
N LEU A 206 0.24 -38.58 -10.56
CA LEU A 206 1.50 -38.02 -10.05
C LEU A 206 1.81 -38.52 -8.63
N LEU A 207 0.80 -38.57 -7.76
CA LEU A 207 0.97 -39.03 -6.37
C LEU A 207 1.32 -40.51 -6.30
N GLU A 208 0.72 -41.34 -7.15
CA GLU A 208 1.07 -42.76 -7.27
C GLU A 208 2.55 -42.94 -7.65
N LYS A 209 3.06 -42.16 -8.62
CA LYS A 209 4.50 -42.17 -8.97
C LYS A 209 5.42 -41.69 -7.84
N CYS A 210 4.89 -40.89 -6.91
CA CYS A 210 5.63 -40.40 -5.76
C CYS A 210 5.51 -41.29 -4.53
N ASN A 211 4.71 -42.37 -4.58
CA ASN A 211 4.32 -43.19 -3.42
C ASN A 211 3.74 -42.34 -2.28
N LEU A 212 2.83 -41.42 -2.60
CA LEU A 212 2.13 -40.57 -1.64
C LEU A 212 0.63 -40.78 -1.73
N THR A 213 -0.05 -40.87 -0.59
CA THR A 213 -1.51 -40.73 -0.54
C THR A 213 -1.91 -39.27 -0.67
N TYR A 214 -3.16 -38.99 -1.06
CA TYR A 214 -3.68 -37.63 -1.13
C TYR A 214 -3.66 -36.93 0.24
N GLU A 215 -3.97 -37.66 1.31
CA GLU A 215 -3.97 -37.13 2.68
C GLU A 215 -2.58 -36.73 3.15
N GLU A 216 -1.57 -37.59 2.94
CA GLU A 216 -0.17 -37.27 3.23
C GLU A 216 0.30 -36.05 2.43
N TYR A 217 -0.02 -36.03 1.14
CA TYR A 217 0.31 -34.91 0.27
C TYR A 217 -0.28 -33.59 0.78
N GLN A 218 -1.59 -33.56 1.07
CA GLN A 218 -2.27 -32.37 1.56
C GLN A 218 -1.71 -31.90 2.92
N LYS A 219 -1.36 -32.85 3.79
CA LYS A 219 -0.69 -32.55 5.07
C LYS A 219 0.67 -31.89 4.84
N HIS A 220 1.50 -32.41 3.93
CA HIS A 220 2.79 -31.80 3.60
C HIS A 220 2.64 -30.42 2.96
N VAL A 221 1.67 -30.22 2.06
CA VAL A 221 1.35 -28.91 1.48
C VAL A 221 1.01 -27.89 2.57
N THR A 222 0.14 -28.27 3.51
CA THR A 222 -0.26 -27.41 4.64
C THR A 222 0.93 -27.05 5.52
N ASN A 223 1.76 -28.04 5.85
CA ASN A 223 2.97 -27.87 6.69
C ASN A 223 4.04 -26.96 6.06
N LEU A 224 4.01 -26.73 4.74
CA LEU A 224 4.91 -25.76 4.09
C LEU A 224 4.52 -24.31 4.36
N THR A 225 3.25 -24.05 4.70
CA THR A 225 2.73 -22.69 4.87
C THR A 225 2.97 -22.17 6.29
N MET A 226 3.12 -20.86 6.43
CA MET A 226 3.38 -20.19 7.73
C MET A 226 2.22 -19.31 8.18
N SER A 227 1.23 -19.11 7.31
CA SER A 227 0.12 -18.19 7.47
C SER A 227 -1.07 -18.73 6.70
N ASN A 228 -2.18 -18.00 6.75
CA ASN A 228 -3.30 -18.26 5.85
C ASN A 228 -2.85 -18.05 4.41
N VAL A 229 -2.89 -19.10 3.58
CA VAL A 229 -2.45 -19.06 2.19
C VAL A 229 -3.50 -19.72 1.32
N ILE A 230 -3.80 -19.09 0.18
CA ILE A 230 -4.63 -19.67 -0.87
C ILE A 230 -3.74 -20.57 -1.73
N VAL A 231 -4.08 -21.85 -1.80
CA VAL A 231 -3.49 -22.76 -2.78
C VAL A 231 -4.54 -23.04 -3.85
N LEU A 232 -4.37 -22.41 -5.01
CA LEU A 232 -5.31 -22.52 -6.14
C LEU A 232 -5.36 -23.94 -6.70
N LYS A 233 -6.55 -24.35 -7.15
CA LYS A 233 -6.75 -25.54 -7.98
C LYS A 233 -5.83 -25.48 -9.19
N ARG A 234 -5.06 -26.55 -9.40
CA ARG A 234 -3.97 -26.61 -10.37
C ARG A 234 -3.69 -28.04 -10.79
N HIS A 235 -3.84 -28.34 -12.08
CA HIS A 235 -3.41 -29.64 -12.61
C HIS A 235 -1.88 -29.69 -12.71
N PRO A 236 -1.26 -30.88 -12.71
CA PRO A 236 0.19 -31.02 -12.82
C PRO A 236 0.82 -30.30 -14.02
N LYS A 237 0.13 -30.29 -15.17
CA LYS A 237 0.57 -29.58 -16.37
C LYS A 237 0.58 -28.05 -16.23
N ASP A 238 -0.22 -27.51 -15.31
CA ASP A 238 -0.43 -26.08 -15.10
C ASP A 238 0.51 -25.51 -14.02
N CYS A 239 1.43 -26.30 -13.46
CA CYS A 239 2.30 -25.93 -12.34
C CYS A 239 3.18 -24.69 -12.57
N TRP A 240 3.29 -24.24 -13.82
CA TRP A 240 4.09 -23.09 -14.25
C TRP A 240 3.24 -21.86 -14.62
N VAL A 241 1.91 -21.91 -14.53
CA VAL A 241 1.02 -20.80 -14.90
C VAL A 241 0.73 -19.89 -13.70
N ASN A 242 0.90 -18.58 -13.83
CA ASN A 242 0.50 -17.61 -12.79
C ASN A 242 -1.03 -17.53 -12.66
N GLY A 243 -1.54 -17.10 -11.49
CA GLY A 243 -2.98 -16.83 -11.34
C GLY A 243 -3.43 -15.66 -12.22
N TYR A 244 -4.52 -15.82 -12.96
CA TYR A 244 -5.09 -14.80 -13.84
C TYR A 244 -6.62 -14.81 -13.83
N ASN A 245 -7.21 -13.69 -14.23
CA ASN A 245 -8.61 -13.61 -14.61
C ASN A 245 -8.69 -13.70 -16.15
N PRO A 246 -9.48 -14.63 -16.73
CA PRO A 246 -9.53 -14.84 -18.18
C PRO A 246 -9.87 -13.58 -18.97
N ASP A 247 -10.85 -12.80 -18.52
CA ASP A 247 -11.35 -11.63 -19.25
C ASP A 247 -10.35 -10.47 -19.17
N LEU A 248 -9.79 -10.23 -17.98
CA LEU A 248 -8.73 -9.25 -17.82
C LEU A 248 -7.50 -9.62 -18.66
N LEU A 249 -7.13 -10.90 -18.71
CA LEU A 249 -5.94 -11.34 -19.44
C LEU A 249 -6.12 -11.20 -20.95
N ARG A 250 -7.31 -11.49 -21.50
CA ARG A 250 -7.60 -11.24 -22.92
C ARG A 250 -7.45 -9.76 -23.28
N ALA A 251 -7.99 -8.86 -22.46
CA ALA A 251 -7.91 -7.42 -22.70
C ALA A 251 -6.49 -6.85 -22.48
N TRP A 252 -5.84 -7.27 -21.40
CA TRP A 252 -4.53 -6.75 -21.01
C TRP A 252 -3.37 -7.38 -21.75
N ASN A 253 -3.49 -8.63 -22.21
CA ASN A 253 -2.50 -9.39 -22.98
C ASN A 253 -1.04 -9.09 -22.55
N ALA A 254 -0.81 -9.25 -21.25
CA ALA A 254 0.46 -9.11 -20.58
C ALA A 254 0.34 -9.82 -19.23
N ASN A 255 1.48 -10.20 -18.65
CA ASN A 255 1.51 -10.91 -17.38
C ASN A 255 0.70 -10.17 -16.31
N MET A 256 -0.08 -10.93 -15.53
CA MET A 256 -0.73 -10.45 -14.33
C MET A 256 -0.56 -11.46 -13.20
N ASP A 257 -0.65 -11.01 -11.96
CA ASP A 257 -0.70 -11.87 -10.79
C ASP A 257 -1.87 -11.42 -9.93
N ILE A 258 -3.06 -11.94 -10.24
CA ILE A 258 -4.28 -11.61 -9.52
C ILE A 258 -4.45 -12.54 -8.33
N GLN A 259 -4.71 -11.96 -7.15
CA GLN A 259 -4.83 -12.70 -5.91
C GLN A 259 -5.93 -12.10 -5.05
N PHE A 260 -6.65 -12.97 -4.33
CA PHE A 260 -7.59 -12.55 -3.30
C PHE A 260 -6.84 -12.27 -2.00
N VAL A 261 -7.15 -11.16 -1.34
CA VAL A 261 -6.45 -10.72 -0.13
C VAL A 261 -7.16 -11.28 1.09
N LEU A 262 -6.52 -12.24 1.78
CA LEU A 262 -7.07 -12.89 2.98
C LEU A 262 -6.96 -12.04 4.26
N ALA A 263 -6.08 -11.04 4.30
CA ALA A 263 -5.84 -10.23 5.50
C ALA A 263 -5.39 -8.82 5.15
N GLU A 264 -5.84 -7.81 5.90
CA GLU A 264 -5.47 -6.40 5.69
C GLU A 264 -3.96 -6.19 5.89
N TYR A 265 -3.35 -6.97 6.78
CA TYR A 265 -1.91 -7.01 6.97
C TYR A 265 -1.18 -7.28 5.65
N SER A 266 -1.65 -8.25 4.88
CA SER A 266 -1.04 -8.61 3.59
C SER A 266 -1.11 -7.46 2.59
N CYS A 267 -2.23 -6.73 2.57
CA CYS A 267 -2.39 -5.53 1.74
C CYS A 267 -1.46 -4.39 2.18
N LEU A 268 -1.31 -4.17 3.50
CA LEU A 268 -0.41 -3.14 4.03
C LEU A 268 1.05 -3.46 3.70
N MET A 269 1.44 -4.72 3.82
CA MET A 269 2.77 -5.19 3.42
C MET A 269 3.01 -4.93 1.95
N TYR A 270 2.05 -5.30 1.08
CA TYR A 270 2.07 -5.02 -0.35
C TYR A 270 2.37 -3.54 -0.66
N MET A 271 1.79 -2.61 0.11
CA MET A 271 1.89 -1.17 -0.13
C MET A 271 3.14 -0.48 0.44
N ILE A 272 3.72 -0.96 1.55
CA ILE A 272 4.68 -0.21 2.39
C ILE A 272 6.16 -0.58 2.13
N SER A 273 6.39 -1.66 1.40
CA SER A 273 7.66 -2.35 1.15
C SER A 273 8.76 -1.62 0.35
N TYR A 274 8.90 -0.31 0.49
CA TYR A 274 10.03 0.42 -0.09
C TYR A 274 11.23 0.35 0.85
N GLU A 275 11.99 -0.75 0.77
CA GLU A 275 13.21 -0.97 1.59
C GLU A 275 14.33 0.03 1.28
N PHE A 276 14.40 0.59 0.07
CA PHE A 276 15.51 1.46 -0.37
C PHE A 276 15.70 2.71 0.51
N LEU A 277 14.62 3.32 0.99
CA LEU A 277 14.73 4.53 1.81
C LEU A 277 15.26 4.22 3.22
N ASN A 278 15.09 2.99 3.71
CA ASN A 278 15.44 2.65 5.10
C ASN A 278 16.94 2.64 5.35
N ASP A 279 17.76 2.24 4.37
CA ASP A 279 19.22 2.24 4.51
C ASP A 279 19.78 3.66 4.41
N VAL A 280 19.30 4.47 3.45
CA VAL A 280 19.62 5.91 3.35
C VAL A 280 19.24 6.65 4.63
N ILE A 281 18.03 6.41 5.14
CA ILE A 281 17.57 7.00 6.41
C ILE A 281 18.47 6.55 7.58
N ARG A 282 18.89 5.29 7.62
CA ARG A 282 19.74 4.77 8.71
C ARG A 282 21.13 5.41 8.70
N ASP A 283 21.69 5.67 7.53
CA ASP A 283 23.00 6.32 7.40
C ASP A 283 22.93 7.81 7.70
N VAL A 284 21.87 8.51 7.28
CA VAL A 284 21.67 9.92 7.65
C VAL A 284 21.38 10.08 9.14
N LYS A 285 20.65 9.16 9.77
CA LYS A 285 20.39 9.19 11.23
C LYS A 285 21.63 9.10 12.12
N LYS A 286 22.79 8.76 11.56
CA LYS A 286 24.07 8.79 12.29
C LYS A 286 24.64 10.21 12.39
N THR A 287 24.11 11.18 11.64
CA THR A 287 24.55 12.58 11.68
C THR A 287 23.74 13.36 12.73
N ASN A 288 24.42 14.19 13.51
CA ASN A 288 23.78 15.00 14.56
C ASN A 288 23.27 16.32 13.97
N VAL A 289 22.25 16.25 13.10
CA VAL A 289 21.62 17.43 12.47
C VAL A 289 20.17 17.59 12.93
N ASN A 290 19.60 18.78 12.75
CA ASN A 290 18.18 19.00 13.02
C ASN A 290 17.31 18.25 12.00
N GLU A 291 16.02 18.00 12.33
CA GLU A 291 15.10 17.20 11.51
C GLU A 291 14.93 17.73 10.07
N LYS A 292 15.03 19.06 9.87
CA LYS A 292 14.89 19.70 8.56
C LYS A 292 16.10 19.42 7.67
N ASP A 293 17.29 19.56 8.23
CA ASP A 293 18.54 19.31 7.53
C ASP A 293 18.78 17.81 7.34
N GLU A 294 18.30 16.96 8.26
CA GLU A 294 18.22 15.50 8.09
C GLU A 294 17.40 15.16 6.84
N MET A 295 16.21 15.75 6.70
CA MET A 295 15.36 15.53 5.53
C MET A 295 16.03 16.01 4.24
N LYS A 296 16.70 17.18 4.27
CA LYS A 296 17.46 17.70 3.12
C LYS A 296 18.60 16.75 2.72
N GLN A 297 19.35 16.22 3.68
CA GLN A 297 20.41 15.25 3.42
C GLN A 297 19.87 13.95 2.84
N ILE A 298 18.76 13.41 3.39
CA ILE A 298 18.07 12.25 2.82
C ILE A 298 17.64 12.54 1.39
N MET A 299 17.11 13.73 1.12
CA MET A 299 16.63 14.09 -0.21
C MET A 299 17.75 14.29 -1.22
N GLN A 300 18.87 14.88 -0.79
CA GLN A 300 20.07 15.01 -1.60
C GLN A 300 20.67 13.64 -1.95
N ALA A 301 20.79 12.74 -0.96
CA ALA A 301 21.28 11.38 -1.18
C ALA A 301 20.32 10.61 -2.11
N TYR A 302 19.02 10.69 -1.87
CA TYR A 302 18.02 10.08 -2.73
C TYR A 302 18.11 10.59 -4.17
N ALA A 303 18.25 11.91 -4.37
CA ALA A 303 18.35 12.48 -5.71
C ALA A 303 19.62 12.05 -6.45
N LYS A 304 20.75 11.93 -5.75
CA LYS A 304 22.02 11.49 -6.34
C LYS A 304 22.03 10.00 -6.70
N HIS A 305 21.48 9.16 -5.83
CA HIS A 305 21.56 7.71 -6.01
C HIS A 305 20.35 7.10 -6.73
N ARG A 306 19.33 7.90 -7.07
CA ARG A 306 18.14 7.40 -7.74
C ARG A 306 18.29 7.43 -9.26
N GLU A 307 18.50 6.25 -9.81
CA GLU A 307 18.34 6.01 -11.25
C GLU A 307 16.85 5.97 -11.62
N VAL A 308 16.51 6.56 -12.78
CA VAL A 308 15.16 6.53 -13.35
C VAL A 308 15.19 6.00 -14.77
N SER A 309 14.21 5.16 -15.12
CA SER A 309 14.09 4.67 -16.49
C SER A 309 13.69 5.80 -17.44
N ALA A 310 14.03 5.69 -18.73
CA ALA A 310 13.63 6.67 -19.74
C ALA A 310 12.10 6.87 -19.83
N GLN A 311 11.35 5.80 -19.58
CA GLN A 311 9.90 5.82 -19.51
C GLN A 311 9.40 6.53 -18.26
N GLU A 312 10.00 6.28 -17.09
CA GLU A 312 9.70 7.03 -15.88
C GLU A 312 9.96 8.54 -16.06
N ALA A 313 11.12 8.89 -16.63
CA ALA A 313 11.45 10.26 -16.96
C ALA A 313 10.38 10.88 -17.87
N GLY A 314 10.01 10.19 -18.97
CA GLY A 314 8.96 10.63 -19.88
C GLY A 314 7.62 10.86 -19.18
N ALA A 315 7.24 9.99 -18.24
CA ALA A 315 6.01 10.15 -17.48
C ALA A 315 6.05 11.36 -16.53
N ARG A 316 7.17 11.58 -15.84
CA ARG A 316 7.36 12.72 -14.94
C ARG A 316 7.41 14.04 -15.69
N THR A 317 8.20 14.13 -16.76
CA THR A 317 8.31 15.34 -17.59
C THR A 317 6.98 15.72 -18.24
N CYS A 318 6.19 14.72 -18.65
CA CYS A 318 4.87 14.96 -19.23
C CYS A 318 3.75 15.09 -18.17
N SER A 319 4.07 15.06 -16.88
CA SER A 319 3.08 15.09 -15.78
C SER A 319 1.98 14.02 -15.91
N LEU A 320 2.32 12.82 -16.40
CA LEU A 320 1.37 11.72 -16.52
C LEU A 320 0.95 11.23 -15.12
N PRO A 321 -0.32 10.85 -14.92
CA PRO A 321 -0.79 10.33 -13.64
C PRO A 321 -0.11 8.99 -13.29
N LEU A 322 0.76 8.99 -12.28
CA LEU A 322 1.41 7.77 -11.78
C LEU A 322 0.61 7.05 -10.69
N LYS A 323 -0.56 7.56 -10.34
CA LYS A 323 -1.51 6.93 -9.41
C LYS A 323 -2.92 7.40 -9.71
N LYS A 324 -3.92 6.55 -9.49
CA LYS A 324 -5.32 6.95 -9.38
C LYS A 324 -6.01 6.20 -8.25
N CYS A 325 -7.06 6.79 -7.72
CA CYS A 325 -7.87 6.22 -6.64
C CYS A 325 -9.33 6.60 -6.85
N SER A 326 -10.25 5.72 -6.47
CA SER A 326 -11.69 6.01 -6.41
C SER A 326 -12.05 7.14 -5.44
N ARG A 327 -11.18 7.42 -4.46
CA ARG A 327 -11.38 8.43 -3.42
C ARG A 327 -10.31 9.51 -3.46
N ASN A 328 -10.75 10.76 -3.30
CA ASN A 328 -9.86 11.87 -3.07
C ASN A 328 -9.29 11.81 -1.64
N VAL A 329 -8.07 12.30 -1.47
CA VAL A 329 -7.44 12.45 -0.15
C VAL A 329 -7.27 13.93 0.15
N VAL A 330 -7.78 14.38 1.30
CA VAL A 330 -7.71 15.77 1.75
C VAL A 330 -6.93 15.83 3.06
N PHE A 331 -5.87 16.64 3.09
CA PHE A 331 -5.15 16.91 4.33
C PHE A 331 -5.80 18.09 5.07
N ILE A 332 -6.04 17.92 6.37
CA ILE A 332 -6.63 18.91 7.27
C ILE A 332 -5.57 19.33 8.27
N GLN A 333 -5.24 20.61 8.26
CA GLN A 333 -4.38 21.22 9.27
C GLN A 333 -5.22 21.49 10.53
N THR A 334 -4.81 20.91 11.66
CA THR A 334 -5.50 21.09 12.96
C THR A 334 -4.61 21.72 14.01
N ASP A 335 -3.33 21.92 13.71
CA ASP A 335 -2.38 22.61 14.59
C ASP A 335 -2.68 24.11 14.58
N ASP A 336 -2.60 24.75 15.74
CA ASP A 336 -2.74 26.20 15.86
C ASP A 336 -1.57 26.93 15.20
N ASN A 337 -0.39 26.30 15.15
CA ASN A 337 0.81 26.82 14.50
C ASN A 337 1.10 26.13 13.16
N ALA A 338 0.05 25.77 12.43
CA ALA A 338 0.20 25.08 11.15
C ALA A 338 0.90 25.95 10.09
N LEU A 339 1.66 25.30 9.21
CA LEU A 339 2.29 25.94 8.05
C LEU A 339 1.21 26.55 7.13
N LYS A 340 1.25 27.87 6.95
CA LYS A 340 0.38 28.59 6.01
C LYS A 340 1.13 28.90 4.72
N MET A 341 0.41 28.86 3.61
CA MET A 341 0.93 29.28 2.32
C MET A 341 0.66 30.77 2.13
N ASN A 342 1.66 31.51 1.68
CA ASN A 342 1.47 32.90 1.26
C ASN A 342 0.61 32.97 -0.01
N LEU A 343 -0.04 34.12 -0.22
CA LEU A 343 -0.65 34.45 -1.50
C LEU A 343 0.41 34.42 -2.62
N PRO A 344 0.02 34.11 -3.87
CA PRO A 344 0.93 34.19 -5.00
C PRO A 344 1.54 35.58 -5.13
N MET A 345 2.79 35.66 -5.61
CA MET A 345 3.51 36.93 -5.71
C MET A 345 2.76 37.98 -6.55
N SER A 346 2.03 37.55 -7.57
CA SER A 346 1.17 38.42 -8.37
C SER A 346 0.08 39.12 -7.57
N ARG A 347 -0.46 38.48 -6.53
CA ARG A 347 -1.49 39.06 -5.63
C ARG A 347 -0.86 39.93 -4.56
N LEU A 348 0.26 39.49 -4.00
CA LEU A 348 0.94 40.20 -2.91
C LEU A 348 1.46 41.59 -3.34
N LYS A 349 1.78 41.79 -4.62
CA LYS A 349 2.15 43.11 -5.16
C LYS A 349 1.05 44.15 -5.01
N ASP A 350 -0.21 43.71 -5.01
CA ASP A 350 -1.39 44.56 -4.89
C ASP A 350 -1.87 44.69 -3.42
N VAL A 351 -1.22 43.97 -2.50
CA VAL A 351 -1.52 44.00 -1.07
C VAL A 351 -0.66 45.08 -0.41
N SER A 352 -1.29 45.92 0.42
CA SER A 352 -0.57 46.95 1.19
C SER A 352 0.55 46.30 2.04
N PRO A 353 1.75 46.91 2.13
CA PRO A 353 2.84 46.42 2.99
C PRO A 353 2.46 46.24 4.47
N GLU A 354 1.42 46.93 4.95
CA GLU A 354 0.92 46.84 6.32
C GLU A 354 -0.20 45.79 6.51
N SER A 355 -0.63 45.14 5.43
CA SER A 355 -1.73 44.18 5.49
C SER A 355 -1.28 42.84 6.08
N GLU A 356 -2.04 42.34 7.06
CA GLU A 356 -1.87 40.98 7.58
C GLU A 356 -2.48 39.90 6.66
N GLN A 357 -3.20 40.30 5.61
CA GLN A 357 -3.88 39.40 4.66
C GLN A 357 -2.93 38.86 3.58
N VAL A 358 -1.75 38.40 3.99
CA VAL A 358 -0.74 37.83 3.09
C VAL A 358 -0.88 36.32 2.90
N TRP A 359 -1.80 35.69 3.65
CA TRP A 359 -1.95 34.23 3.70
C TRP A 359 -3.10 33.74 2.82
N MET A 360 -2.90 32.60 2.15
CA MET A 360 -3.95 31.89 1.45
C MET A 360 -4.94 31.25 2.44
N SER A 361 -6.23 31.37 2.14
CA SER A 361 -7.24 30.72 2.97
C SER A 361 -7.28 29.20 2.82
N GLY A 362 -6.91 28.54 3.91
CA GLY A 362 -6.93 27.10 4.08
C GLY A 362 -8.33 26.52 4.27
N LEU A 363 -8.39 25.19 4.35
CA LEU A 363 -9.64 24.47 4.57
C LEU A 363 -10.32 24.81 5.91
N PRO A 364 -9.60 24.95 7.05
CA PRO A 364 -10.23 25.33 8.32
C PRO A 364 -10.89 26.71 8.28
N GLU A 365 -10.24 27.70 7.64
CA GLU A 365 -10.79 29.06 7.49
C GLU A 365 -12.05 29.05 6.61
N LYS A 366 -12.04 28.27 5.52
CA LYS A 366 -13.22 28.08 4.67
C LYS A 366 -14.37 27.38 5.39
N TYR A 367 -14.06 26.43 6.26
CA TYR A 367 -15.04 25.76 7.09
C TYR A 367 -15.66 26.70 8.15
N ALA A 368 -14.86 27.56 8.76
CA ALA A 368 -15.35 28.60 9.66
C ALA A 368 -16.36 29.50 8.93
N GLU A 369 -16.07 29.86 7.68
CA GLU A 369 -16.92 30.73 6.87
C GLU A 369 -18.02 30.00 6.07
N ARG A 370 -18.41 28.79 6.48
CA ARG A 370 -19.56 28.09 5.88
C ARG A 370 -20.89 28.85 6.10
N PRO A 371 -21.91 28.67 5.23
CA PRO A 371 -23.23 29.30 5.41
C PRO A 371 -23.88 29.03 6.77
N ARG A 372 -24.71 29.96 7.27
CA ARG A 372 -25.45 29.84 8.54
C ARG A 372 -26.76 29.07 8.44
N THR A 373 -26.85 28.16 7.48
CA THR A 373 -28.04 27.33 7.28
C THR A 373 -27.95 26.05 8.12
N PRO A 374 -29.08 25.45 8.56
CA PRO A 374 -29.08 24.23 9.36
C PRO A 374 -28.24 23.08 8.79
N GLU A 375 -28.20 22.92 7.47
CA GLU A 375 -27.37 21.90 6.79
C GLU A 375 -25.87 22.03 7.11
N TYR A 376 -25.38 23.27 7.20
CA TYR A 376 -23.94 23.55 7.37
C TYR A 376 -23.56 23.74 8.84
N GLU A 377 -24.45 24.29 9.67
CA GLU A 377 -24.17 24.50 11.09
C GLU A 377 -23.91 23.17 11.84
N GLY A 378 -24.58 22.09 11.45
CA GLY A 378 -24.38 20.75 12.01
C GLY A 378 -23.10 20.04 11.58
N LEU A 379 -22.36 20.55 10.58
CA LEU A 379 -21.15 19.90 10.08
C LEU A 379 -19.97 20.16 11.00
N CYS A 380 -19.23 19.10 11.33
CA CYS A 380 -17.87 19.23 11.84
C CYS A 380 -16.87 19.37 10.68
N LEU A 381 -15.62 19.78 10.99
CA LEU A 381 -14.58 20.02 9.99
C LEU A 381 -14.27 18.75 9.17
N ALA A 382 -14.22 17.59 9.82
CA ALA A 382 -13.99 16.31 9.16
C ALA A 382 -15.07 16.00 8.11
N GLU A 383 -16.34 16.23 8.44
CA GLU A 383 -17.45 15.99 7.51
C GLU A 383 -17.47 17.00 6.37
N PHE A 384 -17.22 18.27 6.67
CA PHE A 384 -17.10 19.31 5.66
C PHE A 384 -15.97 19.00 4.66
N ALA A 385 -14.78 18.66 5.17
CA ALA A 385 -13.62 18.29 4.35
C ALA A 385 -13.86 17.05 3.48
N SER A 386 -14.54 16.05 4.03
CA SER A 386 -14.82 14.79 3.34
C SER A 386 -15.89 14.95 2.26
N ARG A 387 -16.99 15.64 2.56
CA ARG A 387 -18.17 15.72 1.69
C ARG A 387 -18.19 16.90 0.74
N TYR A 388 -17.38 17.94 0.98
CA TYR A 388 -17.35 19.14 0.16
C TYR A 388 -15.96 19.33 -0.47
N ARG A 389 -15.93 20.09 -1.57
CA ARG A 389 -14.70 20.56 -2.22
C ARG A 389 -14.77 22.06 -2.44
N THR A 390 -13.64 22.74 -2.34
CA THR A 390 -13.54 24.12 -2.81
C THR A 390 -13.58 24.13 -4.34
N VAL A 391 -14.32 25.08 -4.90
CA VAL A 391 -14.43 25.29 -6.35
C VAL A 391 -13.97 26.69 -6.72
N TYR A 392 -13.36 26.82 -7.90
CA TYR A 392 -12.77 28.07 -8.38
C TYR A 392 -13.14 28.33 -9.86
N GLY A 393 -12.97 29.56 -10.32
CA GLY A 393 -13.11 29.92 -11.74
C GLY A 393 -14.49 29.61 -12.30
N GLN A 394 -14.57 28.86 -13.40
CA GLN A 394 -15.87 28.50 -14.00
C GLN A 394 -16.70 27.57 -13.10
N GLN A 395 -16.06 26.76 -12.25
CA GLN A 395 -16.79 25.82 -11.38
C GLN A 395 -17.57 26.55 -10.29
N SER A 396 -17.14 27.73 -9.85
CA SER A 396 -17.88 28.53 -8.85
C SER A 396 -19.13 29.17 -9.42
N LYS A 397 -19.30 29.23 -10.76
CA LYS A 397 -20.52 29.68 -11.43
C LYS A 397 -21.55 28.55 -11.61
N GLY A 398 -21.21 27.32 -11.20
CA GLY A 398 -22.11 26.17 -11.31
C GLY A 398 -23.29 26.26 -10.34
N LYS A 399 -24.45 25.70 -10.72
CA LYS A 399 -25.69 25.73 -9.92
C LYS A 399 -25.56 25.17 -8.50
N ASN A 400 -24.61 24.27 -8.28
CA ASN A 400 -24.38 23.59 -6.99
C ASN A 400 -23.26 24.25 -6.16
N ALA A 401 -22.65 25.32 -6.65
CA ALA A 401 -21.63 26.05 -5.91
C ALA A 401 -22.29 26.99 -4.90
N VAL A 402 -21.88 26.88 -3.65
CA VAL A 402 -22.41 27.66 -2.54
C VAL A 402 -21.33 28.65 -2.07
N PRO A 403 -21.63 29.95 -2.00
CA PRO A 403 -20.68 30.94 -1.52
C PRO A 403 -20.40 30.76 -0.04
N LEU A 404 -19.14 30.88 0.34
CA LEU A 404 -18.71 31.04 1.72
C LEU A 404 -18.87 32.50 2.15
N LEU A 405 -19.04 32.71 3.44
CA LEU A 405 -19.11 34.04 4.04
C LEU A 405 -17.74 34.75 3.94
N ASN A 406 -17.74 36.06 4.15
CA ASN A 406 -16.53 36.90 4.19
C ASN A 406 -15.61 36.70 2.97
N ASP A 407 -16.23 36.49 1.80
CA ASP A 407 -15.56 36.28 0.50
C ASP A 407 -14.48 35.17 0.53
N LYS A 408 -14.67 34.11 1.32
CA LYS A 408 -13.73 32.97 1.40
C LYS A 408 -13.83 31.98 0.24
N GLY A 409 -14.51 32.36 -0.84
CA GLY A 409 -14.69 31.58 -2.06
C GLY A 409 -15.94 30.71 -2.04
N TYR A 410 -15.91 29.59 -2.76
CA TYR A 410 -17.10 28.76 -3.00
C TYR A 410 -16.81 27.30 -2.67
N VAL A 411 -17.85 26.60 -2.20
CA VAL A 411 -17.81 25.16 -1.94
C VAL A 411 -18.92 24.44 -2.66
N GLN A 412 -18.65 23.20 -3.04
CA GLN A 412 -19.62 22.33 -3.68
C GLN A 412 -19.63 20.98 -2.97
N LYS A 413 -20.81 20.45 -2.70
CA LYS A 413 -20.99 19.07 -2.24
C LYS A 413 -20.48 18.09 -3.32
N ARG A 414 -19.74 17.06 -2.91
CA ARG A 414 -19.27 16.02 -3.82
C ARG A 414 -20.47 15.18 -4.25
N THR A 415 -20.91 15.37 -5.50
CA THR A 415 -22.01 14.61 -6.11
C THR A 415 -21.51 13.50 -7.03
N VAL A 416 -20.25 13.58 -7.48
CA VAL A 416 -19.58 12.59 -8.32
C VAL A 416 -18.44 11.98 -7.52
N GLY A 417 -18.45 10.65 -7.42
CA GLY A 417 -17.51 9.87 -6.61
C GLY A 417 -17.88 9.84 -5.12
N LYS A 418 -17.02 9.23 -4.31
CA LYS A 418 -17.25 9.01 -2.88
C LYS A 418 -16.71 10.16 -2.01
N PRO A 419 -17.15 10.26 -0.74
CA PRO A 419 -16.55 11.18 0.22
C PRO A 419 -15.03 11.01 0.30
N ALA A 420 -14.32 12.12 0.40
CA ALA A 420 -12.87 12.14 0.46
C ALA A 420 -12.37 11.53 1.79
N ILE A 421 -11.26 10.80 1.69
CA ILE A 421 -10.49 10.33 2.84
C ILE A 421 -9.77 11.54 3.43
N ILE A 422 -9.89 11.73 4.74
CA ILE A 422 -9.22 12.82 5.45
C ILE A 422 -7.89 12.33 6.04
N ARG A 423 -6.86 13.16 5.94
CA ARG A 423 -5.58 12.99 6.64
C ARG A 423 -5.35 14.21 7.51
N PHE A 424 -4.70 14.04 8.64
CA PHE A 424 -4.45 15.11 9.61
C PHE A 424 -3.21 14.75 10.44
N PRO A 425 -2.56 15.73 11.09
CA PRO A 425 -1.46 15.44 12.00
C PRO A 425 -1.96 14.61 13.19
N ARG A 426 -1.13 13.66 13.64
CA ARG A 426 -1.41 12.83 14.83
C ARG A 426 -0.50 13.28 15.97
N PHE A 427 -1.10 13.50 17.13
CA PHE A 427 -0.40 13.87 18.36
C PHE A 427 -0.51 12.73 19.37
N SER A 428 0.46 12.61 20.27
CA SER A 428 0.42 11.62 21.35
C SER A 428 -0.40 12.17 22.50
N GLU A 429 -1.38 11.41 22.98
CA GLU A 429 -2.17 11.78 24.16
C GLU A 429 -1.30 11.95 25.42
N GLU A 430 -0.23 11.15 25.54
CA GLU A 430 0.68 11.20 26.69
C GLU A 430 1.71 12.32 26.60
N LYS A 431 2.28 12.56 25.41
CA LYS A 431 3.35 13.55 25.23
C LYS A 431 2.85 14.96 24.97
N ASP A 432 1.70 15.10 24.31
CA ASP A 432 1.13 16.39 23.92
C ASP A 432 -0.41 16.34 24.00
N PRO A 433 -0.97 16.25 25.21
CA PRO A 433 -2.41 16.07 25.43
C PRO A 433 -3.23 17.21 24.84
N GLU A 434 -2.77 18.46 24.98
CA GLU A 434 -3.51 19.62 24.48
C GLU A 434 -3.64 19.62 22.96
N ARG A 435 -2.57 19.31 22.21
CA ARG A 435 -2.70 19.15 20.75
C ARG A 435 -3.51 17.93 20.36
N PHE A 436 -3.43 16.85 21.14
CA PHE A 436 -4.24 15.65 20.91
C PHE A 436 -5.73 15.92 21.03
N TYR A 437 -6.18 16.51 22.14
CA TYR A 437 -7.59 16.84 22.36
C TYR A 437 -8.05 18.01 21.49
N GLY A 438 -7.19 19.01 21.26
CA GLY A 438 -7.47 20.11 20.34
C GLY A 438 -7.76 19.63 18.92
N ARG A 439 -6.98 18.67 18.41
CA ARG A 439 -7.24 18.00 17.13
C ARG A 439 -8.61 17.30 17.11
N LEU A 440 -8.94 16.54 18.16
CA LEU A 440 -10.22 15.83 18.23
C LEU A 440 -11.40 16.80 18.17
N LEU A 441 -11.36 17.85 18.99
CA LEU A 441 -12.40 18.88 19.03
C LEU A 441 -12.53 19.60 17.69
N LYS A 442 -11.42 20.05 17.10
CA LYS A 442 -11.43 20.72 15.79
C LYS A 442 -11.96 19.82 14.68
N LEU A 443 -11.60 18.53 14.65
CA LEU A 443 -12.07 17.65 13.58
C LEU A 443 -13.55 17.28 13.73
N TYR A 444 -13.98 16.99 14.95
CA TYR A 444 -15.18 16.19 15.18
C TYR A 444 -16.32 16.93 15.89
N LEU A 445 -16.05 18.10 16.47
CA LEU A 445 -17.09 18.96 17.03
C LEU A 445 -17.43 20.10 16.05
N PRO A 446 -18.70 20.37 15.75
CA PRO A 446 -19.08 21.55 14.97
C PRO A 446 -18.70 22.84 15.73
N HIS A 447 -18.03 23.74 15.02
CA HIS A 447 -17.46 24.98 15.54
C HIS A 447 -17.21 25.98 14.41
N LYS A 448 -17.04 27.26 14.76
CA LYS A 448 -16.74 28.38 13.86
C LYS A 448 -15.40 29.04 14.22
N SER A 449 -15.02 28.99 15.50
CA SER A 449 -13.71 29.43 15.98
C SER A 449 -13.13 28.44 16.99
N ASN A 450 -11.86 28.61 17.35
CA ASN A 450 -11.25 27.85 18.44
C ASN A 450 -11.88 28.17 19.81
N ASP A 451 -12.49 29.34 19.98
CA ASP A 451 -13.14 29.74 21.24
C ASP A 451 -14.38 28.87 21.51
N ASP A 452 -15.04 28.38 20.46
CA ASP A 452 -16.17 27.43 20.57
C ASP A 452 -15.78 26.04 21.10
N LEU A 453 -14.47 25.80 21.24
CA LEU A 453 -13.86 24.53 21.65
C LEU A 453 -13.27 24.60 23.06
N LYS A 454 -13.55 25.70 23.78
CA LYS A 454 -13.13 25.99 25.16
C LYS A 454 -14.28 26.72 25.85
N SER A 455 -14.17 26.92 27.15
CA SER A 455 -15.11 27.76 27.92
C SER A 455 -14.38 28.41 29.09
N GLY A 456 -15.00 29.40 29.74
CA GLY A 456 -14.43 30.00 30.95
C GLY A 456 -14.20 28.96 32.06
N GLU A 457 -15.10 27.98 32.21
CA GLU A 457 -14.98 26.88 33.17
C GLU A 457 -13.94 25.82 32.75
N PHE A 458 -13.78 25.61 31.44
CA PHE A 458 -12.87 24.63 30.86
C PHE A 458 -11.97 25.32 29.80
N PRO A 459 -10.91 26.02 30.23
CA PRO A 459 -10.08 26.83 29.33
C PRO A 459 -9.16 26.02 28.42
N THR A 460 -8.92 24.74 28.70
CA THR A 460 -8.07 23.88 27.88
C THR A 460 -8.87 22.91 27.01
N TYR A 461 -8.28 22.45 25.91
CA TYR A 461 -8.96 21.50 25.01
C TYR A 461 -9.22 20.17 25.72
N GLU A 462 -8.30 19.72 26.56
CA GLU A 462 -8.46 18.50 27.35
C GLU A 462 -9.66 18.59 28.31
N GLN A 463 -9.73 19.67 29.09
CA GLN A 463 -10.80 19.88 30.06
C GLN A 463 -12.16 19.99 29.36
N PHE A 464 -12.23 20.74 28.27
CA PHE A 464 -13.47 20.92 27.52
C PHE A 464 -13.92 19.63 26.85
N TYR A 465 -12.99 18.82 26.34
CA TYR A 465 -13.32 17.50 25.81
C TYR A 465 -13.88 16.57 26.90
N LYS A 466 -13.22 16.50 28.07
CA LYS A 466 -13.58 15.56 29.13
C LYS A 466 -14.86 15.96 29.88
N CYS A 467 -15.06 17.25 30.13
CA CYS A 467 -16.09 17.74 31.05
C CYS A 467 -17.05 18.78 30.42
N GLY A 468 -16.73 19.30 29.25
CA GLY A 468 -17.50 20.35 28.59
C GLY A 468 -18.86 19.88 28.09
N ARG A 469 -19.77 20.84 27.92
CA ARG A 469 -21.11 20.62 27.37
C ARG A 469 -21.39 21.56 26.20
N LYS A 470 -22.05 21.05 25.16
CA LYS A 470 -22.52 21.83 24.01
C LYS A 470 -23.91 21.34 23.61
N TRP A 471 -24.83 22.28 23.38
CA TRP A 471 -26.24 21.99 23.09
C TRP A 471 -26.91 21.05 24.11
N GLY A 472 -26.60 21.22 25.40
CA GLY A 472 -27.13 20.40 26.50
C GLY A 472 -26.57 18.98 26.57
N ARG A 473 -25.60 18.62 25.74
CA ARG A 473 -24.96 17.29 25.71
C ARG A 473 -23.50 17.38 26.08
N GLU A 474 -22.96 16.30 26.61
CA GLU A 474 -21.53 16.17 26.87
C GLU A 474 -20.74 16.14 25.55
N VAL A 475 -19.59 16.81 25.54
CA VAL A 475 -18.77 16.96 24.33
C VAL A 475 -18.14 15.63 23.90
N ARG A 476 -17.60 14.85 24.84
CA ARG A 476 -16.91 13.59 24.56
C ARG A 476 -17.74 12.60 23.71
N PRO A 477 -18.99 12.25 24.08
CA PRO A 477 -19.79 11.34 23.26
C PRO A 477 -20.04 11.82 21.83
N LEU A 478 -20.25 13.14 21.63
CA LEU A 478 -20.45 13.72 20.30
C LEU A 478 -19.20 13.55 19.42
N VAL A 479 -18.03 13.81 20.01
CA VAL A 479 -16.74 13.66 19.34
C VAL A 479 -16.44 12.20 19.05
N ASP A 480 -16.67 11.29 20.00
CA ASP A 480 -16.36 9.86 19.87
C ASP A 480 -17.16 9.18 18.75
N VAL A 481 -18.42 9.58 18.51
CA VAL A 481 -19.23 9.09 17.38
C VAL A 481 -18.59 9.47 16.04
N MET A 482 -18.20 10.74 15.88
CA MET A 482 -17.59 11.22 14.64
C MET A 482 -16.16 10.69 14.47
N LYS A 483 -15.40 10.57 15.55
CA LYS A 483 -14.11 9.89 15.57
C LYS A 483 -14.24 8.45 15.11
N LYS A 484 -15.23 7.68 15.61
CA LYS A 484 -15.47 6.31 15.14
C LYS A 484 -15.77 6.26 13.63
N LYS A 485 -16.52 7.22 13.11
CA LYS A 485 -16.85 7.32 11.67
C LYS A 485 -15.63 7.57 10.78
N TYR A 486 -14.67 8.40 11.20
CA TYR A 486 -13.53 8.80 10.36
C TYR A 486 -12.18 8.14 10.73
N GLU A 487 -12.04 7.62 11.94
CA GLU A 487 -10.84 6.93 12.44
C GLU A 487 -11.07 5.46 12.82
N GLY A 488 -12.31 4.94 12.73
CA GLY A 488 -12.67 3.63 13.27
C GLY A 488 -11.79 2.47 12.78
N GLN A 489 -11.33 2.52 11.53
CA GLN A 489 -10.45 1.51 10.93
C GLN A 489 -8.96 1.72 11.25
N GLY A 490 -8.56 2.88 11.79
CA GLY A 490 -7.17 3.21 12.07
C GLY A 490 -6.52 2.29 13.10
N LYS A 491 -7.29 1.78 14.08
CA LYS A 491 -6.81 0.83 15.08
C LYS A 491 -6.42 -0.52 14.49
N LEU A 492 -7.11 -0.97 13.43
CA LEU A 492 -6.76 -2.22 12.73
C LEU A 492 -5.40 -2.09 12.05
N ILE A 493 -5.18 -0.95 11.38
CA ILE A 493 -3.89 -0.63 10.74
C ILE A 493 -2.77 -0.53 11.78
N GLU A 494 -3.01 0.12 12.92
CA GLU A 494 -2.03 0.21 14.01
C GLU A 494 -1.70 -1.17 14.60
N LYS A 495 -2.71 -2.01 14.84
CA LYS A 495 -2.52 -3.38 15.30
C LYS A 495 -1.72 -4.20 14.29
N ALA A 496 -2.01 -4.05 12.99
CA ALA A 496 -1.26 -4.70 11.92
C ALA A 496 0.21 -4.22 11.87
N LEU A 497 0.45 -2.91 11.97
CA LEU A 497 1.80 -2.33 12.01
C LEU A 497 2.59 -2.77 13.24
N GLU A 498 1.95 -2.88 14.40
CA GLU A 498 2.60 -3.38 15.62
C GLU A 498 2.96 -4.87 15.49
N LYS A 499 2.07 -5.68 14.87
CA LYS A 499 2.37 -7.07 14.52
C LYS A 499 3.59 -7.17 13.59
N ILE A 500 3.75 -6.28 12.61
CA ILE A 500 4.96 -6.19 11.76
C ILE A 500 6.21 -5.96 12.61
N ARG A 501 6.15 -5.05 13.59
CA ARG A 501 7.31 -4.74 14.44
C ARG A 501 7.71 -5.91 15.33
N GLN A 502 6.73 -6.67 15.83
CA GLN A 502 6.97 -7.78 16.77
C GLN A 502 7.41 -9.07 16.07
N GLU A 503 6.76 -9.42 14.95
CA GLU A 503 6.98 -10.69 14.25
C GLU A 503 7.98 -10.56 13.09
N GLY A 504 8.33 -9.33 12.71
CA GLY A 504 9.14 -9.04 11.53
C GLY A 504 8.34 -9.14 10.23
N LEU A 505 9.00 -8.85 9.10
CA LEU A 505 8.37 -9.02 7.79
C LEU A 505 8.18 -10.52 7.52
N VAL A 506 6.94 -10.98 7.37
CA VAL A 506 6.65 -12.36 6.93
C VAL A 506 7.07 -12.50 5.46
N VAL A 507 8.33 -12.93 5.26
CA VAL A 507 8.99 -13.04 3.96
C VAL A 507 8.17 -13.85 2.93
N ASN A 508 7.42 -14.87 3.38
CA ASN A 508 6.61 -15.71 2.50
C ASN A 508 5.32 -15.04 2.01
N ALA A 509 4.65 -14.24 2.84
CA ALA A 509 3.50 -13.45 2.38
C ALA A 509 3.96 -12.40 1.36
N TRP A 510 5.08 -11.72 1.64
CA TRP A 510 5.68 -10.73 0.72
C TRP A 510 6.06 -11.32 -0.65
N ASN A 511 6.69 -12.49 -0.67
CA ASN A 511 7.00 -13.21 -1.92
C ASN A 511 5.76 -13.71 -2.68
N THR A 512 4.61 -13.79 -2.00
CA THR A 512 3.33 -14.13 -2.60
C THR A 512 2.69 -12.90 -3.26
N PHE A 513 2.74 -11.72 -2.62
CA PHE A 513 2.05 -10.51 -3.10
C PHE A 513 2.87 -9.59 -4.03
N ALA A 514 4.18 -9.48 -3.85
CA ALA A 514 5.04 -8.62 -4.70
C ALA A 514 6.35 -9.31 -5.10
N PRO A 515 6.26 -10.48 -5.76
CA PRO A 515 7.41 -11.20 -6.24
C PRO A 515 8.37 -10.34 -7.08
N GLU A 516 7.87 -9.49 -7.97
CA GLU A 516 8.73 -8.87 -8.99
C GLU A 516 9.64 -7.73 -8.46
N VAL A 517 9.30 -7.08 -7.35
CA VAL A 517 10.01 -5.89 -6.86
C VAL A 517 11.44 -6.21 -6.37
N GLU A 518 11.59 -7.25 -5.54
CA GLU A 518 12.90 -7.68 -5.01
C GLU A 518 13.76 -8.38 -6.10
N VAL A 519 13.14 -8.72 -7.24
CA VAL A 519 13.76 -9.45 -8.36
C VAL A 519 14.64 -8.50 -9.13
N ASP A 520 14.12 -7.30 -9.29
CA ASP A 520 14.78 -6.20 -9.96
C ASP A 520 15.85 -5.59 -9.07
N ARG A 521 15.63 -5.47 -7.76
CA ARG A 521 16.70 -4.99 -6.84
C ARG A 521 17.96 -5.84 -6.98
N LEU A 522 17.81 -7.17 -6.94
CA LEU A 522 18.92 -8.11 -7.06
C LEU A 522 19.53 -8.15 -8.48
N GLU A 523 18.70 -8.02 -9.52
CA GLU A 523 19.21 -7.97 -10.89
C GLU A 523 19.94 -6.67 -11.21
N CYS A 524 19.45 -5.53 -10.75
CA CYS A 524 20.11 -4.24 -10.92
C CYS A 524 21.45 -4.21 -10.21
N ILE A 525 21.53 -4.70 -8.97
CA ILE A 525 22.83 -4.87 -8.30
C ILE A 525 23.78 -5.75 -9.15
N SER A 526 23.25 -6.78 -9.81
CA SER A 526 24.07 -7.71 -10.61
C SER A 526 24.44 -7.23 -12.02
N GLN A 527 23.69 -6.27 -12.57
CA GLN A 527 23.89 -5.68 -13.91
C GLN A 527 24.53 -4.29 -13.85
N ARG A 528 24.68 -3.73 -12.63
CA ARG A 528 25.41 -2.49 -12.41
C ARG A 528 26.85 -2.72 -12.87
N GLU A 529 27.28 -1.96 -13.87
CA GLU A 529 28.71 -1.81 -14.13
C GLU A 529 29.36 -1.24 -12.86
N GLU A 530 30.57 -1.68 -12.52
CA GLU A 530 31.29 -1.10 -11.39
C GLU A 530 31.47 0.39 -11.67
N ILE A 531 30.75 1.22 -10.91
CA ILE A 531 30.92 2.67 -10.99
C ILE A 531 32.32 2.95 -10.47
N ASN A 532 33.13 3.59 -11.30
CA ASN A 532 34.45 4.02 -10.91
C ASN A 532 34.27 5.03 -9.75
N PRO A 533 34.90 4.83 -8.58
CA PRO A 533 34.69 5.71 -7.42
C PRO A 533 35.00 7.19 -7.69
N SER A 534 35.73 7.49 -8.77
CA SER A 534 36.00 8.83 -9.27
C SER A 534 34.77 9.54 -9.86
N ASP A 535 33.74 8.79 -10.27
CA ASP A 535 32.58 9.32 -11.01
C ASP A 535 31.39 9.64 -10.07
N GLU A 536 31.45 9.19 -8.80
CA GLU A 536 30.43 9.52 -7.79
C GLU A 536 30.45 11.01 -7.38
N ASP A 537 31.58 11.69 -7.60
CA ASP A 537 31.79 13.09 -7.22
C ASP A 537 31.36 14.11 -8.31
N GLU A 538 30.94 13.67 -9.50
CA GLU A 538 30.58 14.59 -10.60
C GLU A 538 29.10 15.00 -10.63
N MET A 539 28.22 14.38 -9.84
CA MET A 539 26.81 14.83 -9.75
C MET A 539 26.66 16.05 -8.85
N ASP A 540 26.35 17.18 -9.47
CA ASP A 540 26.02 18.44 -8.80
C ASP A 540 24.98 18.24 -7.70
N ASN A 541 25.19 18.93 -6.58
CA ASN A 541 24.17 18.97 -5.52
C ASN A 541 22.90 19.62 -6.06
N VAL A 542 21.74 19.12 -5.63
CA VAL A 542 20.46 19.74 -5.97
C VAL A 542 20.37 20.99 -5.10
N PRO A 543 20.35 22.21 -5.67
CA PRO A 543 20.42 23.43 -4.89
C PRO A 543 19.34 23.51 -3.81
N ASP A 544 18.12 23.03 -4.12
CA ASP A 544 16.98 23.00 -3.21
C ASP A 544 17.18 22.15 -1.95
N PHE A 545 18.07 21.15 -2.01
CA PHE A 545 18.40 20.26 -0.89
C PHE A 545 19.71 20.64 -0.18
N ALA A 546 20.34 21.74 -0.58
CA ALA A 546 21.53 22.24 0.11
C ALA A 546 21.21 22.55 1.59
N VAL A 547 22.04 22.00 2.48
CA VAL A 547 22.01 22.34 3.90
C VAL A 547 22.77 23.65 4.06
N ASP A 548 22.06 24.70 4.45
CA ASP A 548 22.66 26.00 4.65
C ASP A 548 23.45 25.98 5.96
N ARG A 549 24.78 25.96 5.88
CA ARG A 549 25.66 26.01 7.05
C ARG A 549 25.87 27.44 7.55
N SER A 550 25.31 28.43 6.86
CA SER A 550 25.35 29.83 7.30
C SER A 550 24.14 30.12 8.17
N SER A 551 24.40 30.25 9.46
CA SER A 551 23.47 30.86 10.39
C SER A 551 23.35 32.35 10.07
N SER A 552 22.52 32.72 9.10
CA SER A 552 21.94 34.05 9.06
C SER A 552 20.55 33.95 8.43
N ILE A 553 19.56 34.45 9.16
CA ILE A 553 18.21 34.59 8.66
C ILE A 553 18.26 35.67 7.58
N ALA A 554 18.56 35.28 6.35
CA ALA A 554 18.40 36.12 5.18
C ALA A 554 17.87 35.25 4.05
N VAL A 555 16.59 35.44 3.74
CA VAL A 555 15.97 34.88 2.53
C VAL A 555 16.77 35.44 1.33
N PRO A 556 17.21 34.61 0.38
CA PRO A 556 17.87 35.12 -0.82
C PRO A 556 16.94 36.11 -1.52
N ALA A 557 17.42 37.32 -1.77
CA ALA A 557 16.72 38.27 -2.60
C ALA A 557 16.63 37.68 -4.02
N ILE A 558 15.43 37.28 -4.43
CA ILE A 558 15.16 36.87 -5.81
C ILE A 558 15.06 38.17 -6.61
N GLU A 559 16.14 38.55 -7.29
CA GLU A 559 16.08 39.59 -8.31
C GLU A 559 15.26 39.06 -9.50
N ALA A 560 14.21 39.80 -9.87
CA ALA A 560 13.42 39.48 -11.05
C ALA A 560 14.28 39.69 -12.31
N PRO A 561 14.19 38.81 -13.32
CA PRO A 561 14.82 39.08 -14.60
C PRO A 561 14.20 40.34 -15.21
N ILE A 562 15.06 41.21 -15.73
CA ILE A 562 14.73 42.47 -16.41
C ILE A 562 13.83 42.20 -17.61
#